data_AF-A0A6I9PPC3-F1
#
_entry.id   AF-A0A6I9PPC3-F1
#
_cell.length_a   1.000
_cell.length_b   1.000
_cell.length_c   1.000
_cell.angle_alpha   90.00
_cell.angle_beta   90.00
_cell.angle_gamma   90.00
#
_symmetry.space_group_name_H-M   'P 1'
#
loop_
_entity.id
_entity.type
_entity.pdbx_description
1 polymer ?
#
loop_
_entity_poly.entity_id
_entity_poly.type
_entity_poly.pdbx_seq_one_letter_code
_entity_poly.pdbx_strand_id
1 'polypeptide(L)'
;MDVVYGKHWHSLCSDSKGRYVRSNLNMPPSLPLWGGQRDYDMDAPITVIGSTQARLVGEALLESNTVIDFVYCSPSLRCVQTAQNILKGLQQDGKLKVRVEPGLFEWTKWVSGTSLPAWIPPTDLAAAHFSVDTTYRPLIPVSKLSVSEPYETYMSRSYQVTKDILSDCRNTGNNVLIVAHASSLEACTRQLQGRGPQSAKDFIQVVRKIPYLGFCSCEEQGDTGVWQLVDPPILPLTHGPNHSLDWRETLMQE
;
A
#
# COMPACT_ATOMS: atom_id res chain seq x y z
N MET A 1 7.97 7.76 3.77
CA MET A 1 9.19 8.58 3.92
C MET A 1 8.89 9.83 4.73
N ASP A 2 7.95 10.63 4.24
CA ASP A 2 7.15 11.65 4.93
C ASP A 2 6.86 11.43 6.43
N VAL A 3 6.47 10.23 6.87
CA VAL A 3 6.18 9.99 8.31
C VAL A 3 7.45 9.96 9.15
N VAL A 4 8.53 9.36 8.64
CA VAL A 4 9.79 9.20 9.39
C VAL A 4 10.62 10.48 9.39
N TYR A 5 10.62 11.21 8.27
CA TYR A 5 11.50 12.36 8.04
C TYR A 5 10.75 13.70 7.93
N GLY A 6 9.43 13.69 8.13
CA GLY A 6 8.58 14.88 8.03
C GLY A 6 8.23 15.29 6.61
N LYS A 7 7.34 16.29 6.49
CA LYS A 7 6.83 16.79 5.20
C LYS A 7 7.91 17.30 4.25
N HIS A 8 9.02 17.80 4.79
CA HIS A 8 10.13 18.35 4.00
C HIS A 8 11.24 17.34 3.73
N TRP A 9 10.97 16.05 3.78
CA TRP A 9 11.97 15.00 3.57
C TRP A 9 12.73 15.13 2.24
N HIS A 10 12.14 15.76 1.22
CA HIS A 10 12.78 16.09 -0.04
C HIS A 10 14.05 16.93 0.10
N SER A 11 14.05 17.93 0.98
CA SER A 11 15.22 18.78 1.21
C SER A 11 16.36 18.01 1.89
N LEU A 12 16.02 16.99 2.67
CA LEU A 12 16.99 16.12 3.33
C LEU A 12 17.68 15.17 2.34
N CYS A 13 17.11 14.91 1.17
CA CYS A 13 17.61 13.89 0.25
C CYS A 13 17.91 14.41 -1.16
N SER A 14 18.24 15.70 -1.27
CA SER A 14 18.62 16.35 -2.53
C SER A 14 20.02 16.95 -2.43
N ASP A 15 20.86 16.73 -3.43
CA ASP A 15 22.13 17.45 -3.56
C ASP A 15 21.91 18.88 -4.10
N SER A 16 22.99 19.67 -4.18
CA SER A 16 22.97 21.04 -4.70
C SER A 16 22.53 21.16 -6.18
N LYS A 17 22.44 20.04 -6.90
CA LYS A 17 21.97 19.95 -8.29
C LYS A 17 20.55 19.39 -8.39
N GLY A 18 19.85 19.20 -7.27
CA GLY A 18 18.50 18.64 -7.23
C GLY A 18 18.43 17.13 -7.48
N ARG A 19 19.56 16.42 -7.45
CA ARG A 19 19.60 14.96 -7.62
C ARG A 19 19.35 14.28 -6.30
N TYR A 20 18.67 13.13 -6.34
CA TYR A 20 18.45 12.32 -5.16
C TYR A 20 19.77 11.83 -4.56
N VAL A 21 19.98 12.09 -3.28
CA VAL A 21 21.06 11.54 -2.47
C VAL A 21 20.51 11.20 -1.10
N ARG A 22 20.56 9.93 -0.70
CA ARG A 22 20.12 9.56 0.65
C ARG A 22 21.03 10.19 1.71
N SER A 23 20.43 10.79 2.73
CA SER A 23 21.12 11.32 3.91
C SER A 23 20.96 10.45 5.16
N ASN A 24 20.09 9.44 5.11
CA ASN A 24 19.88 8.48 6.18
C ASN A 24 19.77 7.07 5.59
N LEU A 25 20.31 6.05 6.25
CA LEU A 25 20.36 4.67 5.74
C LEU A 25 18.97 4.04 5.58
N ASN A 26 17.95 4.55 6.28
CA ASN A 26 16.58 4.10 6.10
C ASN A 26 15.89 4.79 4.90
N MET A 27 16.53 5.75 4.24
CA MET A 27 16.09 6.21 2.93
C MET A 27 16.53 5.22 1.83
N PRO A 28 15.69 4.97 0.81
CA PRO A 28 16.02 4.03 -0.26
C PRO A 28 17.31 4.43 -1.00
N PRO A 29 18.05 3.49 -1.59
CA PRO A 29 19.28 3.81 -2.33
C PRO A 29 19.02 4.64 -3.59
N SER A 30 17.82 4.54 -4.15
CA SER A 30 17.36 5.29 -5.33
C SER A 30 15.86 5.47 -5.28
N LEU A 31 15.35 6.52 -5.93
CA LEU A 31 13.92 6.74 -6.12
C LEU A 31 13.52 6.61 -7.59
N PRO A 32 12.43 5.89 -7.89
CA PRO A 32 12.02 5.65 -9.26
C PRO A 32 11.53 6.95 -9.88
N LEU A 33 12.20 7.39 -10.95
CA LEU A 33 11.79 8.57 -11.75
C LEU A 33 11.97 9.92 -11.02
N TRP A 34 12.91 10.01 -10.08
CA TRP A 34 13.29 11.27 -9.42
C TRP A 34 13.76 12.33 -10.43
N GLY A 35 13.22 13.55 -10.32
CA GLY A 35 13.55 14.67 -11.22
C GLY A 35 12.70 14.75 -12.50
N GLY A 36 11.88 13.75 -12.79
CA GLY A 36 11.05 13.68 -14.01
C GLY A 36 9.65 14.32 -13.91
N GLN A 37 9.48 15.45 -13.22
CA GLN A 37 8.20 16.14 -12.98
C GLN A 37 7.18 15.37 -12.11
N ARG A 38 7.60 14.41 -11.27
CA ARG A 38 6.69 13.71 -10.35
C ARG A 38 6.69 14.31 -8.95
N ASP A 39 5.49 14.59 -8.46
CA ASP A 39 5.25 15.15 -7.14
C ASP A 39 5.14 14.05 -6.09
N TYR A 40 6.24 13.86 -5.35
CA TYR A 40 6.30 12.95 -4.22
C TYR A 40 5.76 13.56 -2.92
N ASP A 41 5.42 14.86 -2.88
CA ASP A 41 4.83 15.48 -1.69
C ASP A 41 3.47 14.83 -1.37
N MET A 42 2.74 14.41 -2.41
CA MET A 42 1.46 13.70 -2.29
C MET A 42 1.56 12.18 -2.50
N ASP A 43 2.72 11.65 -2.93
CA ASP A 43 2.90 10.22 -3.19
C ASP A 43 4.27 9.69 -2.73
N ALA A 44 4.54 9.89 -1.43
CA ALA A 44 5.81 9.51 -0.83
C ALA A 44 6.11 8.00 -0.95
N PRO A 45 7.38 7.60 -1.18
CA PRO A 45 7.80 6.21 -1.24
C PRO A 45 7.94 5.59 0.16
N ILE A 46 8.04 4.25 0.21
CA ILE A 46 8.44 3.53 1.41
C ILE A 46 9.94 3.69 1.70
N THR A 47 10.30 3.45 2.96
CA THR A 47 11.69 3.45 3.44
C THR A 47 12.35 2.09 3.19
N VAL A 48 13.63 1.96 3.52
CA VAL A 48 14.33 0.66 3.54
C VAL A 48 13.68 -0.27 4.57
N ILE A 49 13.35 0.22 5.77
CA ILE A 49 12.62 -0.57 6.78
C ILE A 49 11.25 -1.01 6.24
N GLY A 50 10.51 -0.13 5.58
CA GLY A 50 9.22 -0.50 4.96
C GLY A 50 9.37 -1.59 3.89
N SER A 51 10.45 -1.53 3.11
CA SER A 51 10.79 -2.58 2.13
C SER A 51 11.12 -3.90 2.83
N THR A 52 11.88 -3.87 3.92
CA THR A 52 12.20 -5.04 4.74
C THR A 52 10.96 -5.65 5.37
N GLN A 53 10.08 -4.84 5.98
CA GLN A 53 8.81 -5.30 6.54
C GLN A 53 7.96 -6.03 5.49
N ALA A 54 7.82 -5.43 4.31
CA ALA A 54 7.07 -6.02 3.20
C ALA A 54 7.69 -7.35 2.72
N ARG A 55 9.02 -7.42 2.64
CA ARG A 55 9.72 -8.65 2.29
C ARG A 55 9.52 -9.75 3.33
N LEU A 56 9.60 -9.44 4.62
CA LEU A 56 9.35 -10.39 5.71
C LEU A 56 7.92 -10.97 5.64
N VAL A 57 6.92 -10.15 5.31
CA VAL A 57 5.55 -10.64 5.08
C VAL A 57 5.50 -11.63 3.92
N GLY A 58 6.20 -11.34 2.82
CA GLY A 58 6.30 -12.26 1.68
C GLY A 58 7.01 -13.58 2.04
N GLU A 59 8.09 -13.52 2.81
CA GLU A 59 8.82 -14.68 3.31
C GLU A 59 7.92 -15.53 4.23
N ALA A 60 7.18 -14.91 5.14
CA ALA A 60 6.24 -15.61 6.01
C ALA A 60 5.11 -16.30 5.24
N LEU A 61 4.58 -15.68 4.18
CA LEU A 61 3.57 -16.30 3.31
C LEU A 61 4.15 -17.51 2.54
N LEU A 62 5.41 -17.42 2.11
CA LEU A 62 6.12 -18.53 1.48
C LEU A 62 6.33 -19.69 2.45
N GLU A 63 6.80 -19.39 3.67
CA GLU A 63 7.04 -20.37 4.73
C GLU A 63 5.76 -21.08 5.20
N SER A 64 4.63 -20.37 5.20
CA SER A 64 3.32 -20.95 5.52
C SER A 64 2.69 -21.71 4.36
N ASN A 65 3.36 -21.81 3.21
CA ASN A 65 2.84 -22.38 1.96
C ASN A 65 1.53 -21.72 1.50
N THR A 66 1.34 -20.44 1.81
CA THR A 66 0.19 -19.68 1.34
C THR A 66 0.40 -19.28 -0.11
N VAL A 67 -0.31 -19.94 -1.02
CA VAL A 67 -0.32 -19.57 -2.44
C VAL A 67 -1.05 -18.23 -2.62
N ILE A 68 -0.51 -17.34 -3.44
CA ILE A 68 -1.16 -16.08 -3.84
C ILE A 68 -1.33 -16.14 -5.36
N ASP A 69 -2.58 -16.08 -5.83
CA ASP A 69 -2.90 -16.20 -7.25
C ASP A 69 -2.93 -14.83 -7.93
N PHE A 70 -3.46 -13.82 -7.23
CA PHE A 70 -3.59 -12.46 -7.74
C PHE A 70 -3.11 -11.43 -6.73
N VAL A 71 -2.45 -10.38 -7.22
CA VAL A 71 -2.02 -9.25 -6.39
C VAL A 71 -2.60 -7.96 -6.98
N TYR A 72 -3.38 -7.25 -6.17
CA TYR A 72 -3.86 -5.92 -6.48
C TYR A 72 -3.24 -4.91 -5.52
N CYS A 73 -2.99 -3.69 -5.99
CA CYS A 73 -2.56 -2.62 -5.10
C CYS A 73 -3.21 -1.29 -5.43
N SER A 74 -3.26 -0.41 -4.43
CA SER A 74 -3.57 1.00 -4.65
C SER A 74 -2.51 1.66 -5.57
N PRO A 75 -2.86 2.71 -6.34
CA PRO A 75 -1.92 3.43 -7.21
C PRO A 75 -0.84 4.22 -6.46
N SER A 76 -0.96 4.40 -5.15
CA SER A 76 0.10 5.04 -4.37
C SER A 76 1.42 4.29 -4.50
N LEU A 77 2.52 5.02 -4.73
CA LEU A 77 3.84 4.45 -4.88
C LEU A 77 4.23 3.56 -3.68
N ARG A 78 3.85 3.99 -2.46
CA ARG A 78 4.06 3.19 -1.25
C ARG A 78 3.40 1.81 -1.29
N CYS A 79 2.22 1.69 -1.90
CA CYS A 79 1.49 0.42 -2.03
C CYS A 79 2.11 -0.46 -3.12
N VAL A 80 2.49 0.13 -4.27
CA VAL A 80 3.19 -0.57 -5.36
C VAL A 80 4.54 -1.14 -4.87
N GLN A 81 5.33 -0.32 -4.18
CA GLN A 81 6.62 -0.75 -3.61
C GLN A 81 6.46 -1.83 -2.55
N THR A 82 5.40 -1.76 -1.74
CA THR A 82 5.08 -2.79 -0.74
C THR A 82 4.73 -4.11 -1.44
N ALA A 83 3.84 -4.10 -2.43
CA ALA A 83 3.47 -5.28 -3.20
C ALA A 83 4.68 -5.92 -3.88
N GLN A 84 5.54 -5.11 -4.49
CA GLN A 84 6.79 -5.56 -5.11
C GLN A 84 7.73 -6.27 -4.11
N ASN A 85 7.87 -5.75 -2.88
CA ASN A 85 8.74 -6.37 -1.88
C ASN A 85 8.11 -7.63 -1.28
N ILE A 86 6.78 -7.70 -1.13
CA ILE A 86 6.08 -8.94 -0.77
C ILE A 86 6.33 -10.01 -1.84
N LEU A 87 6.20 -9.67 -3.14
CA LEU A 87 6.49 -10.61 -4.23
C LEU A 87 7.94 -11.11 -4.24
N LYS A 88 8.89 -10.28 -3.83
CA LYS A 88 10.30 -10.70 -3.65
C LYS A 88 10.43 -11.72 -2.52
N GLY A 89 9.79 -11.49 -1.38
CA GLY A 89 9.78 -12.44 -0.26
C GLY A 89 9.11 -13.77 -0.63
N LEU A 90 8.02 -13.70 -1.39
CA LEU A 90 7.30 -14.86 -1.94
C LEU A 90 8.08 -15.61 -3.03
N GLN A 91 9.20 -15.08 -3.52
CA GLN A 91 9.93 -15.60 -4.69
C GLN A 91 9.04 -15.70 -5.96
N GLN A 92 8.08 -14.79 -6.08
CA GLN A 92 7.15 -14.64 -7.20
C GLN A 92 7.40 -13.37 -8.03
N ASP A 93 8.47 -12.63 -7.73
CA ASP A 93 8.88 -11.47 -8.53
C ASP A 93 9.13 -11.87 -9.99
N GLY A 94 8.64 -11.06 -10.92
CA GLY A 94 8.65 -11.35 -12.36
C GLY A 94 7.62 -12.38 -12.84
N LYS A 95 7.14 -13.27 -11.97
CA LYS A 95 6.12 -14.30 -12.28
C LYS A 95 4.71 -13.75 -12.12
N LEU A 96 4.38 -13.25 -10.92
CA LEU A 96 3.12 -12.56 -10.66
C LEU A 96 3.25 -11.08 -11.03
N LYS A 97 2.19 -10.54 -11.59
CA LYS A 97 2.10 -9.12 -11.95
C LYS A 97 1.09 -8.42 -11.05
N VAL A 98 1.47 -7.26 -10.52
CA VAL A 98 0.66 -6.43 -9.64
C VAL A 98 -0.33 -5.62 -10.47
N ARG A 99 -1.61 -5.80 -10.22
CA ARG A 99 -2.71 -5.04 -10.84
C ARG A 99 -2.95 -3.75 -10.07
N VAL A 100 -2.65 -2.61 -10.68
CA VAL A 100 -2.80 -1.30 -10.05
C VAL A 100 -4.25 -0.84 -10.18
N GLU A 101 -4.98 -0.78 -9.07
CA GLU A 101 -6.42 -0.49 -9.02
C GLU A 101 -6.68 0.82 -8.23
N PRO A 102 -7.03 1.94 -8.90
CA PRO A 102 -7.36 3.21 -8.24
C PRO A 102 -8.55 3.13 -7.28
N GLY A 103 -9.50 2.23 -7.49
CA GLY A 103 -10.58 1.94 -6.54
C GLY A 103 -10.12 1.51 -5.15
N LEU A 104 -8.87 1.05 -5.01
CA LEU A 104 -8.24 0.71 -3.73
C LEU A 104 -7.52 1.88 -3.04
N PHE A 105 -7.49 3.07 -3.66
CA PHE A 105 -6.93 4.26 -3.02
C PHE A 105 -7.72 4.65 -1.76
N GLU A 106 -7.04 5.21 -0.76
CA GLU A 106 -7.63 5.61 0.52
C GLU A 106 -8.70 6.70 0.36
N TRP A 107 -9.37 7.01 1.47
CA TRP A 107 -10.43 8.02 1.47
C TRP A 107 -9.88 9.37 1.01
N THR A 108 -10.35 9.87 -0.15
CA THR A 108 -9.74 11.04 -0.80
C THR A 108 -9.90 12.34 0.01
N LYS A 109 -10.72 12.34 1.07
CA LYS A 109 -10.79 13.43 2.06
C LYS A 109 -9.47 13.63 2.82
N TRP A 110 -8.59 12.63 2.87
CA TRP A 110 -7.28 12.74 3.52
C TRP A 110 -6.21 13.31 2.60
N VAL A 111 -6.48 13.43 1.30
CA VAL A 111 -5.56 14.09 0.36
C VAL A 111 -5.60 15.59 0.62
N SER A 112 -4.42 16.19 0.74
CA SER A 112 -4.29 17.64 0.89
C SER A 112 -4.45 18.33 -0.47
N GLY A 113 -5.06 19.51 -0.49
CA GLY A 113 -5.21 20.32 -1.70
C GLY A 113 -6.50 20.07 -2.48
N THR A 114 -6.49 20.43 -3.76
CA THR A 114 -7.67 20.45 -4.64
C THR A 114 -7.60 19.41 -5.76
N SER A 115 -6.58 18.55 -5.74
CA SER A 115 -6.34 17.51 -6.75
C SER A 115 -5.96 16.19 -6.10
N LEU A 116 -6.18 15.08 -6.81
CA LEU A 116 -5.62 13.79 -6.44
C LEU A 116 -4.09 13.77 -6.70
N PRO A 117 -3.33 12.88 -6.03
CA PRO A 117 -1.92 12.71 -6.32
C PRO A 117 -1.69 12.33 -7.79
N ALA A 118 -0.61 12.84 -8.38
CA ALA A 118 -0.18 12.48 -9.73
C ALA A 118 0.53 11.11 -9.72
N TRP A 119 -0.25 10.04 -9.56
CA TRP A 119 0.28 8.67 -9.46
C TRP A 119 1.08 8.25 -10.69
N ILE A 120 2.03 7.35 -10.46
CA ILE A 120 2.88 6.80 -11.53
C ILE A 120 2.08 5.86 -12.41
N PRO A 121 1.97 6.08 -13.74
CA PRO A 121 1.30 5.16 -14.64
C PRO A 121 1.95 3.78 -14.61
N PRO A 122 1.18 2.68 -14.78
CA PRO A 122 1.71 1.32 -14.82
C PRO A 122 2.85 1.12 -15.83
N THR A 123 2.82 1.80 -16.99
CA THR A 123 3.91 1.74 -17.99
C THR A 123 5.23 2.24 -17.43
N ASP A 124 5.19 3.31 -16.65
CA ASP A 124 6.39 3.96 -16.12
C ASP A 124 6.88 3.25 -14.85
N LEU A 125 5.96 2.66 -14.08
CA LEU A 125 6.30 1.71 -13.01
C LEU A 125 7.01 0.48 -13.58
N ALA A 126 6.52 -0.09 -14.69
CA ALA A 126 7.17 -1.21 -15.36
C ALA A 126 8.56 -0.83 -15.89
N ALA A 127 8.71 0.37 -16.49
CA ALA A 127 9.99 0.91 -16.92
C ALA A 127 10.98 1.13 -15.74
N ALA A 128 10.46 1.39 -14.54
CA ALA A 128 11.21 1.45 -13.30
C ALA A 128 11.42 0.06 -12.63
N HIS A 129 11.19 -1.03 -13.37
CA HIS A 129 11.36 -2.42 -12.94
C HIS A 129 10.43 -2.89 -11.81
N PHE A 130 9.25 -2.28 -11.67
CA PHE A 130 8.18 -2.87 -10.87
C PHE A 130 7.44 -3.95 -11.69
N SER A 131 7.16 -5.09 -11.06
CA SER A 131 6.39 -6.20 -11.63
C SER A 131 4.90 -5.88 -11.72
N VAL A 132 4.52 -4.78 -12.39
CA VAL A 132 3.12 -4.38 -12.60
C VAL A 132 2.55 -4.96 -13.89
N ASP A 133 1.24 -5.22 -13.89
CA ASP A 133 0.49 -5.64 -15.08
C ASP A 133 0.07 -4.41 -15.89
N THR A 134 0.75 -4.16 -17.02
CA THR A 134 0.43 -3.03 -17.91
C THR A 134 -0.77 -3.31 -18.81
N THR A 135 -1.29 -4.54 -18.82
CA THR A 135 -2.47 -4.94 -19.60
C THR A 135 -3.77 -4.87 -18.78
N TYR A 136 -3.63 -4.82 -17.45
CA TYR A 136 -4.75 -4.67 -16.53
C TYR A 136 -5.52 -3.38 -16.79
N ARG A 137 -6.84 -3.50 -16.93
CA ARG A 137 -7.77 -2.37 -17.03
C ARG A 137 -8.42 -2.18 -15.66
N PRO A 138 -8.22 -1.02 -15.00
CA PRO A 138 -8.81 -0.81 -13.69
C PRO A 138 -10.34 -0.82 -13.72
N LEU A 139 -10.91 -1.44 -12.69
CA LEU A 139 -12.35 -1.52 -12.43
C LEU A 139 -12.91 -0.14 -12.09
N ILE A 140 -12.16 0.63 -11.29
CA ILE A 140 -12.45 2.03 -11.02
C ILE A 140 -11.26 2.87 -11.51
N PRO A 141 -11.34 3.49 -12.70
CA PRO A 141 -10.25 4.33 -13.19
C PRO A 141 -10.12 5.62 -12.37
N VAL A 142 -8.94 6.25 -12.42
CA VAL A 142 -8.64 7.51 -11.72
C VAL A 142 -9.69 8.59 -11.97
N SER A 143 -10.21 8.69 -13.19
CA SER A 143 -11.25 9.66 -13.57
C SER A 143 -12.59 9.49 -12.86
N LYS A 144 -12.81 8.37 -12.17
CA LYS A 144 -13.99 8.09 -11.34
C LYS A 144 -13.77 8.38 -9.85
N LEU A 145 -12.55 8.71 -9.44
CA LEU A 145 -12.27 9.16 -8.08
C LEU A 145 -12.54 10.66 -7.97
N SER A 146 -13.33 11.04 -6.97
CA SER A 146 -13.60 12.44 -6.64
C SER A 146 -12.60 12.94 -5.61
N VAL A 147 -12.14 14.18 -5.76
CA VAL A 147 -11.38 14.87 -4.70
C VAL A 147 -12.29 15.08 -3.49
N SER A 148 -11.78 14.80 -2.29
CA SER A 148 -12.54 14.97 -1.03
C SER A 148 -13.92 14.31 -1.03
N GLU A 149 -14.00 13.05 -1.45
CA GLU A 149 -15.25 12.29 -1.50
C GLU A 149 -15.90 12.14 -0.11
N PRO A 150 -17.23 11.99 -0.01
CA PRO A 150 -17.91 11.62 1.24
C PRO A 150 -17.48 10.23 1.74
N TYR A 151 -17.56 10.01 3.06
CA TYR A 151 -17.19 8.73 3.67
C TYR A 151 -18.01 7.55 3.10
N GLU A 152 -19.29 7.77 2.85
CA GLU A 152 -20.21 6.79 2.29
C GLU A 152 -19.81 6.40 0.86
N THR A 153 -19.30 7.35 0.09
CA THR A 153 -18.76 7.09 -1.26
C THR A 153 -17.50 6.24 -1.17
N TYR A 154 -16.58 6.54 -0.25
CA TYR A 154 -15.38 5.75 -0.01
C TYR A 154 -15.70 4.30 0.38
N MET A 155 -16.61 4.10 1.35
CA MET A 155 -17.02 2.75 1.78
C MET A 155 -17.71 1.98 0.65
N SER A 156 -18.61 2.64 -0.08
CA SER A 156 -19.34 2.03 -1.20
C SER A 156 -18.39 1.61 -2.33
N ARG A 157 -17.46 2.47 -2.76
CA ARG A 157 -16.51 2.11 -3.83
C ARG A 157 -15.52 1.03 -3.39
N SER A 158 -15.12 1.01 -2.12
CA SER A 158 -14.22 -0.01 -1.58
C SER A 158 -14.89 -1.39 -1.54
N TYR A 159 -16.16 -1.44 -1.15
CA TYR A 159 -16.96 -2.65 -1.23
C TYR A 159 -17.16 -3.11 -2.67
N GLN A 160 -17.54 -2.20 -3.57
CA GLN A 160 -17.78 -2.50 -4.98
C GLN A 160 -16.52 -3.05 -5.65
N VAL A 161 -15.38 -2.35 -5.55
CA VAL A 161 -14.13 -2.80 -6.18
C VAL A 161 -13.67 -4.15 -5.63
N THR A 162 -13.87 -4.41 -4.33
CA THR A 162 -13.50 -5.70 -3.73
C THR A 162 -14.35 -6.84 -4.32
N LYS A 163 -15.66 -6.63 -4.47
CA LYS A 163 -16.54 -7.61 -5.12
C LYS A 163 -16.17 -7.85 -6.58
N ASP A 164 -15.87 -6.80 -7.32
CA ASP A 164 -15.52 -6.89 -8.72
C ASP A 164 -14.17 -7.62 -8.90
N ILE A 165 -13.17 -7.33 -8.04
CA ILE A 165 -11.91 -8.08 -7.97
C ILE A 165 -12.18 -9.58 -7.74
N LEU A 166 -13.01 -9.93 -6.75
CA LEU A 166 -13.33 -11.32 -6.43
C LEU A 166 -14.07 -12.02 -7.58
N SER A 167 -14.98 -11.30 -8.25
CA SER A 167 -15.68 -11.80 -9.44
C SER A 167 -14.72 -12.05 -10.61
N ASP A 168 -13.80 -11.13 -10.87
CA ASP A 168 -12.79 -11.24 -11.94
C ASP A 168 -11.82 -12.40 -11.71
N CYS A 169 -11.53 -12.72 -10.45
CA CYS A 169 -10.64 -13.82 -10.07
C CYS A 169 -11.37 -15.17 -10.00
N ARG A 170 -12.71 -15.18 -9.99
CA ARG A 170 -13.52 -16.37 -9.78
C ARG A 170 -13.17 -17.48 -10.78
N ASN A 171 -13.01 -18.70 -10.28
CA ASN A 171 -12.64 -19.91 -11.04
C ASN A 171 -11.24 -19.88 -11.69
N THR A 172 -10.43 -18.85 -11.45
CA THR A 172 -9.06 -18.76 -12.00
C THR A 172 -7.97 -18.73 -10.93
N GLY A 173 -8.35 -18.57 -9.66
CA GLY A 173 -7.51 -18.68 -8.48
C GLY A 173 -8.37 -18.54 -7.22
N ASN A 174 -7.77 -18.80 -6.06
CA ASN A 174 -8.45 -18.78 -4.76
C ASN A 174 -8.04 -17.57 -3.92
N ASN A 175 -6.75 -17.22 -3.93
CA ASN A 175 -6.18 -16.27 -2.98
C ASN A 175 -5.81 -14.96 -3.66
N VAL A 176 -6.47 -13.88 -3.24
CA VAL A 176 -6.22 -12.51 -3.71
C VAL A 176 -5.53 -11.71 -2.60
N LEU A 177 -4.34 -11.17 -2.89
CA LEU A 177 -3.66 -10.24 -2.01
C LEU A 177 -3.99 -8.79 -2.42
N ILE A 178 -4.53 -8.01 -1.50
CA ILE A 178 -4.77 -6.58 -1.66
C ILE A 178 -3.74 -5.80 -0.83
N VAL A 179 -2.89 -5.02 -1.50
CA VAL A 179 -1.89 -4.14 -0.86
C VAL A 179 -2.32 -2.68 -1.01
N ALA A 180 -2.89 -2.11 0.04
CA ALA A 180 -3.48 -0.77 -0.01
C ALA A 180 -3.14 0.04 1.25
N HIS A 181 -4.16 0.55 1.96
CA HIS A 181 -3.99 1.48 3.07
C HIS A 181 -4.56 0.90 4.36
N ALA A 182 -4.24 1.50 5.51
CA ALA A 182 -4.83 1.11 6.79
C ALA A 182 -6.36 1.07 6.73
N SER A 183 -6.97 2.04 6.04
CA SER A 183 -8.41 2.14 5.81
C SER A 183 -8.99 0.99 4.99
N SER A 184 -8.17 0.33 4.17
CA SER A 184 -8.62 -0.72 3.24
C SER A 184 -8.98 -2.01 3.97
N LEU A 185 -8.33 -2.33 5.10
CA LEU A 185 -8.62 -3.55 5.87
C LEU A 185 -10.10 -3.63 6.24
N GLU A 186 -10.67 -2.52 6.72
CA GLU A 186 -12.09 -2.47 7.05
C GLU A 186 -12.96 -2.13 5.84
N ALA A 187 -12.58 -1.16 5.00
CA ALA A 187 -13.42 -0.71 3.89
C ALA A 187 -13.66 -1.79 2.83
N CYS A 188 -12.70 -2.70 2.61
CA CYS A 188 -12.83 -3.79 1.64
C CYS A 188 -13.57 -5.01 2.22
N THR A 189 -13.51 -5.23 3.55
CA THR A 189 -14.02 -6.48 4.16
C THR A 189 -15.35 -6.32 4.87
N ARG A 190 -15.71 -5.12 5.34
CA ARG A 190 -16.86 -4.94 6.24
C ARG A 190 -18.19 -5.30 5.58
N GLN A 191 -18.49 -4.66 4.46
CA GLN A 191 -19.73 -4.91 3.72
C GLN A 191 -19.70 -6.26 2.99
N LEU A 192 -18.50 -6.78 2.69
CA LEU A 192 -18.32 -8.15 2.17
C LEU A 192 -18.85 -9.19 3.17
N GLN A 193 -18.65 -8.96 4.46
CA GLN A 193 -19.21 -9.78 5.56
C GLN A 193 -20.71 -9.51 5.86
N GLY A 194 -21.42 -8.79 4.99
CA GLY A 194 -22.82 -8.43 5.19
C GLY A 194 -23.05 -7.39 6.31
N ARG A 195 -22.00 -6.70 6.79
CA ARG A 195 -22.11 -5.69 7.85
C ARG A 195 -22.27 -4.29 7.26
N GLY A 196 -23.17 -3.49 7.82
CA GLY A 196 -23.29 -2.07 7.47
C GLY A 196 -22.07 -1.25 7.89
N PRO A 197 -21.72 -0.16 7.18
CA PRO A 197 -20.57 0.69 7.50
C PRO A 197 -20.67 1.28 8.92
N GLN A 198 -19.52 1.54 9.56
CA GLN A 198 -19.49 2.29 10.83
C GLN A 198 -19.77 3.77 10.61
N SER A 199 -19.88 4.54 11.70
CA SER A 199 -19.74 5.99 11.60
C SER A 199 -18.32 6.36 11.12
N ALA A 200 -18.18 7.47 10.40
CA ALA A 200 -16.87 7.96 9.96
C ALA A 200 -15.89 8.19 11.13
N LYS A 201 -16.42 8.57 12.31
CA LYS A 201 -15.61 8.80 13.52
C LYS A 201 -15.02 7.48 14.04
N ASP A 202 -15.82 6.44 14.15
CA ASP A 202 -15.38 5.13 14.67
C ASP A 202 -14.43 4.46 13.67
N PHE A 203 -14.73 4.57 12.37
CA PHE A 203 -13.84 4.13 11.31
C PHE A 203 -12.44 4.74 11.44
N ILE A 204 -12.33 6.06 11.62
CA ILE A 204 -11.02 6.73 11.83
C ILE A 204 -10.29 6.17 13.05
N GLN A 205 -11.00 5.82 14.13
CA GLN A 205 -10.35 5.22 15.32
C GLN A 205 -9.82 3.82 15.05
N VAL A 206 -10.47 3.03 14.19
CA VAL A 206 -9.94 1.73 13.75
C VAL A 206 -8.68 1.93 12.91
N VAL A 207 -8.75 2.81 11.90
CA VAL A 207 -7.64 3.07 10.98
C VAL A 207 -6.36 3.47 11.71
N ARG A 208 -6.46 4.32 12.74
CA ARG A 208 -5.31 4.77 13.53
C ARG A 208 -4.59 3.67 14.31
N LYS A 209 -5.21 2.51 14.51
CA LYS A 209 -4.64 1.38 15.26
C LYS A 209 -3.90 0.40 14.35
N ILE A 210 -4.03 0.53 13.04
CA ILE A 210 -3.46 -0.42 12.08
C ILE A 210 -1.99 -0.03 11.83
N PRO A 211 -1.02 -0.90 12.16
CA PRO A 211 0.39 -0.63 11.92
C PRO A 211 0.74 -0.81 10.43
N TYR A 212 1.96 -0.43 10.05
CA TYR A 212 2.53 -0.82 8.76
C TYR A 212 2.54 -2.35 8.62
N LEU A 213 2.16 -2.83 7.44
CA LEU A 213 1.97 -4.26 7.16
C LEU A 213 0.94 -4.95 8.09
N GLY A 214 0.03 -4.18 8.70
CA GLY A 214 -1.16 -4.74 9.32
C GLY A 214 -1.91 -5.61 8.32
N PHE A 215 -2.20 -6.85 8.71
CA PHE A 215 -2.68 -7.89 7.81
C PHE A 215 -3.96 -8.50 8.38
N CYS A 216 -4.99 -8.66 7.54
CA CYS A 216 -6.21 -9.42 7.88
C CYS A 216 -6.51 -10.42 6.76
N SER A 217 -7.20 -11.51 7.10
CA SER A 217 -7.74 -12.46 6.12
C SER A 217 -9.26 -12.45 6.16
N CYS A 218 -9.90 -12.49 4.99
CA CYS A 218 -11.35 -12.64 4.87
C CYS A 218 -11.62 -13.84 3.95
N GLU A 219 -12.37 -14.82 4.42
CA GLU A 219 -12.58 -16.10 3.75
C GLU A 219 -14.07 -16.35 3.46
N GLU A 220 -14.38 -16.80 2.25
CA GLU A 220 -15.71 -17.28 1.86
C GLU A 220 -15.97 -18.65 2.46
N GLN A 221 -16.97 -18.75 3.34
CA GLN A 221 -17.34 -20.01 3.96
C GLN A 221 -18.03 -20.93 2.93
N GLY A 222 -17.46 -22.10 2.66
CA GLY A 222 -17.88 -22.98 1.56
C GLY A 222 -19.31 -23.53 1.65
N ASP A 223 -19.92 -23.52 2.84
CA ASP A 223 -21.28 -23.98 3.09
C ASP A 223 -22.35 -22.90 2.86
N THR A 224 -22.00 -21.64 3.10
CA THR A 224 -22.94 -20.50 3.11
C THR A 224 -22.65 -19.43 2.06
N GLY A 225 -21.45 -19.42 1.48
CA GLY A 225 -20.96 -18.35 0.62
C GLY A 225 -20.76 -17.02 1.35
N VAL A 226 -20.82 -17.02 2.68
CA VAL A 226 -20.67 -15.82 3.50
C VAL A 226 -19.20 -15.56 3.73
N TRP A 227 -18.76 -14.32 3.53
CA TRP A 227 -17.40 -13.91 3.84
C TRP A 227 -17.26 -13.57 5.32
N GLN A 228 -16.18 -14.00 5.95
CA GLN A 228 -15.88 -13.72 7.36
C GLN A 228 -14.40 -13.42 7.55
N LEU A 229 -14.07 -12.53 8.50
CA LEU A 229 -12.69 -12.36 8.92
C LEU A 229 -12.23 -13.61 9.70
N VAL A 230 -11.04 -14.10 9.35
CA VAL A 230 -10.38 -15.24 9.99
C VAL A 230 -8.95 -14.85 10.38
N ASP A 231 -8.29 -15.68 11.18
CA ASP A 231 -6.88 -15.47 11.51
C ASP A 231 -6.02 -15.51 10.22
N PRO A 232 -5.13 -14.52 10.02
CA PRO A 232 -4.19 -14.55 8.91
C PRO A 232 -3.30 -15.80 8.92
N PRO A 233 -2.83 -16.28 7.74
CA PRO A 233 -1.97 -17.45 7.66
C PRO A 233 -0.50 -17.17 8.05
N ILE A 234 -0.23 -16.00 8.66
CA ILE A 234 1.10 -15.54 9.06
C ILE A 234 1.03 -14.82 10.41
N LEU A 235 2.15 -14.80 11.12
CA LEU A 235 2.28 -14.10 12.39
C LEU A 235 2.32 -12.57 12.20
N PRO A 236 1.90 -11.79 13.21
CA PRO A 236 2.03 -10.34 13.17
C PRO A 236 3.50 -9.89 13.25
N LEU A 237 3.81 -8.74 12.64
CA LEU A 237 5.13 -8.09 12.72
C LEU A 237 5.10 -6.91 13.69
N THR A 238 5.94 -6.94 14.72
CA THR A 238 6.09 -5.85 15.70
C THR A 238 7.57 -5.53 15.92
N HIS A 239 7.94 -4.24 15.89
CA HIS A 239 9.27 -3.79 16.29
C HIS A 239 9.24 -2.36 16.83
N GLY A 240 10.27 -1.98 17.60
CA GLY A 240 10.43 -0.62 18.13
C GLY A 240 11.02 0.37 17.11
N PRO A 241 10.99 1.68 17.41
CA PRO A 241 11.67 2.70 16.61
C PRO A 241 13.20 2.62 16.77
N ASN A 242 13.93 3.21 15.82
CA ASN A 242 15.37 3.47 15.93
C ASN A 242 15.63 4.96 15.68
N HIS A 243 16.13 5.66 16.71
CA HIS A 243 16.26 7.13 16.68
C HIS A 243 17.52 7.59 15.94
N SER A 244 17.47 8.80 15.38
CA SER A 244 18.66 9.41 14.77
C SER A 244 19.64 9.82 15.87
N LEU A 245 20.94 9.63 15.63
CA LEU A 245 22.01 10.06 16.50
C LEU A 245 22.83 11.15 15.79
N ASP A 246 22.80 12.38 16.32
CA ASP A 246 23.85 13.35 16.03
C ASP A 246 24.98 13.14 17.04
N TRP A 247 26.05 12.49 16.58
CA TRP A 247 27.17 12.14 17.44
C TRP A 247 27.93 13.38 17.93
N ARG A 248 27.92 14.50 17.19
CA ARG A 248 28.61 15.72 17.61
C ARG A 248 27.85 16.37 18.76
N GLU A 249 26.55 16.59 18.57
CA GLU A 249 25.70 17.16 19.63
C GLU A 249 25.68 16.27 20.88
N THR A 250 25.64 14.94 20.69
CA THR A 250 25.51 14.00 21.80
C THR A 250 26.83 13.80 22.57
N LEU A 251 27.97 13.70 21.86
CA LEU A 251 29.24 13.26 22.45
C LEU A 251 30.27 14.39 22.59
N MET A 252 30.19 15.44 21.78
CA MET A 252 31.10 16.59 21.82
C MET A 252 30.47 17.77 22.56
N GLN A 253 29.80 17.50 23.69
CA GLN A 253 29.28 18.55 24.58
C GLN A 253 30.40 19.56 24.88
N GLU A 254 30.37 20.73 24.25
CA GLU A 254 31.14 21.91 24.67
C GLU A 254 30.46 22.55 25.89
#